data_AF-A0A933ASV0-F1
#
_entry.id   AF-A0A933ASV0-F1
#
_cell.length_a   1.000
_cell.length_b   1.000
_cell.length_c   1.000
_cell.angle_alpha   90.00
_cell.angle_beta   90.00
_cell.angle_gamma   90.00
#
_symmetry.space_group_name_H-M   'P 1'
#
loop_
_entity.id
_entity.type
_entity.pdbx_description
1 polymer ?
#
loop_
_entity_poly.entity_id
_entity_poly.type
_entity_poly.pdbx_seq_one_letter_code
_entity_poly.pdbx_strand_id
1 'polypeptide(L)'
;MRLLSDLRLQHRIILSVVLGLSVVMLIFGYAALWALNQSTEAAFRARLALAQTIASHLDGMIDRSMDILEKTAEFPDLREVDGDSAAGVKQVLRDTQARLGTFAVVTLLDSSGRLMMSAPDLPEPIGTDMLYHPGALGVLRTGQSYAAELPASSDLQTPLACLAVPIRSKSGDIAGVLMAEFDPEAPGFHLQ
;
A
#
# COMPACT_ATOMS: atom_id res chain seq x y z
N MET A 1 51.36 56.67 0.64
CA MET A 1 50.07 56.38 1.31
C MET A 1 50.08 57.04 2.69
N ARG A 2 49.60 58.29 2.79
CA ARG A 2 49.79 59.20 3.93
C ARG A 2 48.45 59.55 4.60
N LEU A 3 47.53 58.59 4.63
CA LEU A 3 46.14 58.75 5.09
C LEU A 3 45.86 58.12 6.47
N LEU A 4 46.88 57.57 7.15
CA LEU A 4 46.70 56.80 8.39
C LEU A 4 47.13 57.52 9.69
N SER A 5 47.67 58.74 9.62
CA SER A 5 48.34 59.36 10.78
C SER A 5 47.48 60.27 11.67
N ASP A 6 46.29 60.72 11.22
CA ASP A 6 45.38 61.58 12.02
C ASP A 6 44.18 60.84 12.65
N LEU A 7 44.13 59.51 12.55
CA LEU A 7 43.00 58.69 13.04
C LEU A 7 43.30 58.02 14.38
N ARG A 8 43.69 58.78 15.42
CA ARG A 8 44.45 58.19 16.54
C ARG A 8 43.70 57.79 17.80
N LEU A 9 42.40 58.06 17.94
CA LEU A 9 41.62 57.54 19.08
C LEU A 9 40.22 57.05 18.67
N GLN A 10 39.48 57.86 17.93
CA GLN A 10 38.11 57.57 17.52
C GLN A 10 38.01 56.32 16.62
N HIS A 11 38.96 56.15 15.70
CA HIS A 11 39.04 54.95 14.85
C HIS A 11 39.34 53.68 15.64
N ARG A 12 40.15 53.76 16.70
CA ARG A 12 40.48 52.60 17.55
C ARG A 12 39.28 52.11 18.35
N ILE A 13 38.44 53.05 18.82
CA ILE A 13 37.17 52.76 19.50
C ILE A 13 36.17 52.14 18.51
N ILE A 14 35.96 52.77 17.35
CA ILE A 14 35.04 52.26 16.31
C ILE A 14 35.45 50.85 15.87
N LEU A 15 36.75 50.61 15.66
CA LEU A 15 37.25 49.30 15.22
C LEU A 15 37.03 48.22 16.29
N SER A 16 37.15 48.58 17.58
CA SER A 16 36.86 47.66 18.68
C SER A 16 35.36 47.31 18.76
N VAL A 17 34.49 48.31 18.57
CA VAL A 17 33.03 48.11 18.57
C VAL A 17 32.59 47.27 17.38
N VAL A 18 33.08 47.57 16.18
CA VAL A 18 32.78 46.80 14.96
C VAL A 18 33.26 45.36 15.10
N LEU A 19 34.47 45.15 15.64
CA LEU A 19 35.01 43.81 15.88
C LEU A 19 34.13 43.03 16.87
N GLY A 20 33.77 43.65 18.00
CA GLY A 20 32.89 43.04 18.99
C GLY A 20 31.52 42.67 18.41
N LEU A 21 30.91 43.60 17.67
CA LEU A 21 29.62 43.36 17.00
C LEU A 21 29.72 42.25 15.95
N SER A 22 30.80 42.24 15.18
CA SER A 22 31.03 41.22 14.15
C SER A 22 31.17 39.82 14.74
N VAL A 23 31.88 39.68 15.87
CA VAL A 23 32.00 38.40 16.59
C VAL A 23 30.63 37.91 17.06
N VAL A 24 29.83 38.79 17.68
CA VAL A 24 28.47 38.43 18.12
C VAL A 24 27.61 38.01 16.93
N MET A 25 27.66 38.75 15.82
CA MET A 25 26.92 38.44 14.59
C MET A 25 27.29 37.06 14.03
N LEU A 26 28.58 36.71 14.04
CA LEU A 26 29.07 35.41 13.59
C LEU A 26 28.57 34.26 14.48
N ILE A 27 28.57 34.45 15.80
CA ILE A 27 28.05 33.44 16.75
C ILE A 27 26.57 33.20 16.51
N PHE A 28 25.78 34.28 16.39
CA PHE A 28 24.35 34.17 16.10
C PHE A 28 24.07 33.53 14.74
N GLY A 29 24.81 33.91 13.69
CA GLY A 29 24.68 33.30 12.36
C GLY A 29 24.99 31.81 12.38
N TYR A 30 26.05 31.40 13.09
CA TYR A 30 26.39 30.00 13.26
C TYR A 30 25.32 29.22 14.03
N ALA A 31 24.81 29.79 15.14
CA ALA A 31 23.74 29.18 15.92
C ALA A 31 22.45 29.01 15.11
N ALA A 32 22.09 30.02 14.30
CA ALA A 32 20.92 29.96 13.43
C ALA A 32 21.05 28.87 12.35
N LEU A 33 22.22 28.78 11.69
CA LEU A 33 22.49 27.72 10.71
C LEU A 33 22.48 26.33 11.34
N TRP A 34 23.06 26.19 12.54
CA TRP A 34 23.05 24.93 13.28
C TRP A 34 21.63 24.49 13.66
N ALA A 35 20.81 25.42 14.19
CA ALA A 35 19.42 25.16 14.53
C ALA A 35 18.57 24.81 13.29
N LEU A 36 18.83 25.47 12.16
CA LEU A 36 18.15 25.18 10.90
C LEU A 36 18.49 23.77 10.41
N ASN A 37 19.78 23.41 10.35
CA ASN A 37 20.21 22.07 9.95
C ASN A 37 19.62 20.98 10.85
N GLN A 38 19.60 21.20 12.17
CA GLN A 38 19.00 20.27 13.12
C GLN A 38 17.50 20.08 12.87
N SER A 39 16.79 21.17 12.58
CA SER A 39 15.34 21.14 12.30
C SER A 39 15.04 20.43 10.98
N THR A 40 15.83 20.69 9.93
CA THR A 40 15.72 20.02 8.63
C THR A 40 15.98 18.52 8.75
N GLU A 41 17.04 18.14 9.46
CA GLU A 41 17.39 16.74 9.69
C GLU A 41 16.34 16.00 10.53
N ALA A 42 15.76 16.67 11.53
CA ALA A 42 14.66 16.11 12.32
C ALA A 42 13.40 15.91 11.46
N ALA A 43 13.07 16.85 10.58
CA ALA A 43 11.92 16.74 9.68
C ALA A 43 12.08 15.58 8.69
N PHE A 44 13.28 15.38 8.13
CA PHE A 44 13.55 14.25 7.24
C PHE A 44 13.44 12.91 7.97
N ARG A 45 14.00 12.79 9.17
CA ARG A 45 13.87 11.57 9.98
C ARG A 45 12.42 11.26 10.35
N ALA A 46 11.64 12.28 10.70
CA ALA A 46 10.21 12.11 10.99
C ALA A 46 9.44 11.59 9.77
N ARG A 47 9.69 12.16 8.57
CA ARG A 47 9.05 11.70 7.33
C ARG A 47 9.45 10.28 6.96
N LEU A 48 10.72 9.91 7.13
CA LEU A 48 11.19 8.55 6.88
C LEU A 48 10.55 7.55 7.83
N ALA A 49 10.49 7.88 9.13
CA ALA A 49 9.85 7.02 10.14
C ALA A 49 8.35 6.83 9.86
N LEU A 50 7.66 7.89 9.43
CA LEU A 50 6.26 7.79 9.00
C LEU A 50 6.11 6.89 7.78
N ALA A 51 6.92 7.07 6.73
CA ALA A 51 6.88 6.24 5.54
C ALA A 51 7.14 4.76 5.88
N GLN A 52 8.12 4.47 6.74
CA GLN A 52 8.40 3.10 7.21
C GLN A 52 7.25 2.52 8.03
N THR A 53 6.62 3.32 8.88
CA THR A 53 5.47 2.88 9.68
C THR A 53 4.30 2.54 8.76
N ILE A 54 3.99 3.39 7.78
CA ILE A 54 2.95 3.15 6.79
C ILE A 54 3.25 1.89 5.98
N ALA A 55 4.48 1.73 5.48
CA ALA A 55 4.88 0.54 4.74
C ALA A 55 4.72 -0.74 5.58
N SER A 56 5.23 -0.77 6.81
CA SER A 56 5.10 -1.93 7.70
C SER A 56 3.64 -2.27 8.03
N HIS A 57 2.77 -1.25 8.10
CA HIS A 57 1.35 -1.44 8.32
C HIS A 57 0.67 -2.05 7.10
N LEU A 58 1.00 -1.57 5.90
CA LEU A 58 0.50 -2.12 4.64
C LEU A 58 0.96 -3.56 4.41
N ASP A 59 2.24 -3.86 4.66
CA ASP A 59 2.78 -5.22 4.58
C ASP A 59 1.99 -6.16 5.51
N GLY A 60 1.77 -5.77 6.76
CA GLY A 60 0.98 -6.56 7.71
C GLY A 60 -0.50 -6.71 7.33
N MET A 61 -1.09 -5.73 6.64
CA MET A 61 -2.45 -5.83 6.10
C MET A 61 -2.51 -6.82 4.93
N ILE A 62 -1.53 -6.79 4.03
CA ILE A 62 -1.43 -7.69 2.87
C ILE A 62 -1.23 -9.13 3.36
N ASP A 63 -0.28 -9.36 4.26
CA ASP A 63 0.01 -10.70 4.82
C ASP A 63 -1.22 -11.29 5.49
N ARG A 64 -1.93 -10.49 6.30
CA ARG A 64 -3.17 -10.93 6.95
C ARG A 64 -4.25 -11.28 5.94
N SER A 65 -4.39 -10.46 4.89
CA SER A 65 -5.39 -10.68 3.85
C SER A 65 -5.10 -11.96 3.07
N MET A 66 -3.82 -12.22 2.78
CA MET A 66 -3.38 -13.45 2.14
C MET A 66 -3.66 -14.67 3.01
N ASP A 67 -3.33 -14.64 4.30
CA ASP A 67 -3.61 -15.73 5.25
C ASP A 67 -5.13 -16.01 5.38
N ILE A 68 -5.96 -14.95 5.34
CA ILE A 68 -7.42 -15.10 5.29
C ILE A 68 -7.84 -15.84 4.01
N LEU A 69 -7.31 -15.45 2.86
CA LEU A 69 -7.62 -16.08 1.56
C LEU A 69 -7.17 -17.54 1.51
N GLU A 70 -5.95 -17.83 1.95
CA GLU A 70 -5.40 -19.19 1.96
C GLU A 70 -6.25 -20.12 2.84
N LYS A 71 -6.59 -19.66 4.06
CA LYS A 71 -7.50 -20.41 4.95
C LYS A 71 -8.88 -20.58 4.34
N THR A 72 -9.36 -19.58 3.61
CA THR A 72 -10.65 -19.69 2.91
C THR A 72 -10.58 -20.72 1.78
N ALA A 73 -9.50 -20.74 0.99
CA ALA A 73 -9.31 -21.67 -0.13
C ALA A 73 -9.26 -23.15 0.29
N GLU A 74 -9.02 -23.43 1.58
CA GLU A 74 -9.05 -24.78 2.15
C GLU A 74 -10.47 -25.28 2.48
N PHE A 75 -11.49 -24.42 2.49
CA PHE A 75 -12.86 -24.81 2.82
C PHE A 75 -13.40 -25.87 1.84
N PRO A 76 -14.05 -26.95 2.34
CA PRO A 76 -14.59 -28.02 1.50
C PRO A 76 -15.56 -27.51 0.43
N ASP A 77 -16.39 -26.53 0.77
CA ASP A 77 -17.40 -25.96 -0.12
C ASP A 77 -16.79 -25.33 -1.39
N LEU A 78 -15.54 -24.86 -1.32
CA LEU A 78 -14.83 -24.30 -2.48
C LEU A 78 -14.09 -25.36 -3.31
N ARG A 79 -13.84 -26.55 -2.74
CA ARG A 79 -13.10 -27.63 -3.41
C ARG A 79 -13.99 -28.50 -4.30
N GLU A 80 -15.25 -28.62 -3.92
CA GLU A 80 -16.27 -29.41 -4.63
C GLU A 80 -17.34 -28.45 -5.15
N VAL A 81 -16.99 -27.66 -6.17
CA VAL A 81 -17.96 -26.80 -6.88
C VAL A 81 -18.82 -27.66 -7.82
N ASP A 82 -19.49 -28.66 -7.26
CA ASP A 82 -20.60 -29.36 -7.92
C ASP A 82 -21.87 -28.55 -7.65
N GLY A 83 -22.65 -28.28 -8.69
CA GLY A 83 -23.65 -27.22 -8.80
C GLY A 83 -24.78 -27.15 -7.76
N ASP A 84 -24.81 -28.03 -6.75
CA ASP A 84 -25.79 -28.05 -5.66
C ASP A 84 -25.34 -27.20 -4.44
N SER A 85 -24.06 -26.83 -4.34
CA SER A 85 -23.48 -26.09 -3.19
C SER A 85 -23.32 -24.58 -3.41
N ALA A 86 -23.93 -24.01 -4.45
CA ALA A 86 -23.76 -22.60 -4.83
C ALA A 86 -24.12 -21.61 -3.70
N ALA A 87 -25.09 -21.95 -2.85
CA ALA A 87 -25.46 -21.13 -1.70
C ALA A 87 -24.39 -21.13 -0.61
N GLY A 88 -23.75 -22.28 -0.34
CA GLY A 88 -22.65 -22.41 0.63
C GLY A 88 -21.42 -21.63 0.17
N VAL A 89 -21.05 -21.79 -1.11
CA VAL A 89 -19.96 -21.04 -1.75
C VAL A 89 -20.20 -19.52 -1.63
N LYS A 90 -21.42 -19.05 -1.94
CA LYS A 90 -21.74 -17.61 -1.85
C LYS A 90 -21.62 -17.08 -0.43
N GLN A 91 -22.02 -17.88 0.58
CA GLN A 91 -21.88 -17.50 1.98
C GLN A 91 -20.40 -17.41 2.39
N VAL A 92 -19.58 -18.39 2.01
CA VAL A 92 -18.13 -18.37 2.27
C VAL A 92 -17.45 -17.15 1.65
N LEU A 93 -17.83 -16.77 0.43
CA LEU A 93 -17.32 -15.56 -0.23
C LEU A 93 -17.74 -14.29 0.52
N ARG A 94 -19.00 -14.18 0.96
CA ARG A 94 -19.48 -13.04 1.76
C ARG A 94 -18.81 -12.95 3.13
N ASP A 95 -18.60 -14.07 3.80
CA ASP A 95 -17.92 -14.10 5.10
C ASP A 95 -16.44 -13.73 4.93
N THR A 96 -15.81 -14.16 3.83
CA THR A 96 -14.44 -13.77 3.49
C THR A 96 -14.35 -12.28 3.18
N GLN A 97 -15.30 -11.74 2.40
CA GLN A 97 -15.41 -10.30 2.18
C GLN A 97 -15.55 -9.54 3.51
N ALA A 98 -16.45 -9.96 4.40
CA ALA A 98 -16.65 -9.31 5.69
C ALA A 98 -15.38 -9.31 6.57
N ARG A 99 -14.55 -10.35 6.47
CA ARG A 99 -13.26 -10.45 7.18
C ARG A 99 -12.17 -9.59 6.57
N LEU A 100 -12.16 -9.42 5.25
CA LEU A 100 -11.20 -8.55 4.54
C LEU A 100 -11.60 -7.07 4.59
N GLY A 101 -12.90 -6.80 4.75
CA GLY A 101 -13.50 -5.48 4.73
C GLY A 101 -14.41 -5.29 3.52
N THR A 102 -15.39 -4.39 3.63
CA THR A 102 -16.41 -4.10 2.61
C THR A 102 -15.83 -3.62 1.27
N PHE A 103 -14.57 -3.19 1.26
CA PHE A 103 -13.83 -2.73 0.09
C PHE A 103 -13.11 -3.84 -0.68
N ALA A 104 -13.17 -5.09 -0.18
CA ALA A 104 -12.72 -6.24 -0.93
C ALA A 104 -13.83 -6.76 -1.85
N VAL A 105 -13.49 -7.02 -3.10
CA VAL A 105 -14.28 -7.84 -4.02
C VAL A 105 -13.64 -9.22 -4.05
N VAL A 106 -14.33 -10.22 -3.53
CA VAL A 106 -13.84 -11.61 -3.50
C VAL A 106 -14.46 -12.37 -4.66
N THR A 107 -13.63 -12.92 -5.53
CA THR A 107 -14.01 -13.57 -6.78
C THR A 107 -13.49 -15.00 -6.81
N LEU A 108 -14.37 -15.93 -7.18
CA LEU A 108 -14.06 -17.33 -7.39
C LEU A 108 -13.95 -17.61 -8.89
N LEU A 109 -12.81 -18.15 -9.31
CA LEU A 109 -12.52 -18.55 -10.68
C LEU A 109 -12.39 -20.07 -10.79
N ASP A 110 -12.76 -20.61 -11.94
CA ASP A 110 -12.49 -22.02 -12.26
C ASP A 110 -11.00 -22.26 -12.60
N SER A 111 -10.64 -23.52 -12.81
CA SER A 111 -9.28 -23.93 -13.20
C SER A 111 -8.78 -23.36 -14.53
N SER A 112 -9.69 -22.80 -15.35
CA SER A 112 -9.35 -22.09 -16.58
C SER A 112 -9.31 -20.58 -16.44
N GLY A 113 -9.55 -20.05 -15.23
CA GLY A 113 -9.57 -18.62 -14.97
C GLY A 113 -10.89 -17.93 -15.32
N ARG A 114 -11.99 -18.66 -15.47
CA ARG A 114 -13.31 -18.04 -15.72
C ARG A 114 -14.06 -17.75 -14.43
N LEU A 115 -14.77 -16.63 -14.42
CA LEU A 115 -15.62 -16.19 -13.30
C LEU A 115 -16.69 -17.24 -12.99
N MET A 116 -16.68 -17.80 -11.78
CA MET A 116 -17.76 -18.66 -11.28
C MET A 116 -18.73 -17.87 -10.42
N MET A 117 -18.20 -17.06 -9.50
CA MET A 117 -18.99 -16.29 -8.54
C MET A 117 -18.16 -15.13 -7.97
N SER A 118 -18.83 -14.10 -7.46
CA SER A 118 -18.18 -13.02 -6.74
C SER A 118 -19.03 -12.55 -5.55
N ALA A 119 -18.39 -11.91 -4.57
CA ALA A 119 -19.01 -11.18 -3.48
C ALA A 119 -18.26 -9.85 -3.29
N PRO A 120 -18.87 -8.69 -3.59
CA PRO A 120 -20.23 -8.50 -4.08
C PRO A 120 -20.43 -9.01 -5.52
N ASP A 121 -21.68 -9.11 -5.96
CA ASP A 121 -21.99 -9.54 -7.33
C ASP A 121 -21.42 -8.51 -8.33
N LEU A 122 -20.54 -8.96 -9.22
CA LEU A 122 -19.94 -8.14 -10.26
C LEU A 122 -20.91 -7.92 -11.42
N PRO A 123 -20.77 -6.83 -12.19
CA PRO A 123 -21.55 -6.61 -13.41
C PRO A 123 -21.16 -7.60 -14.53
N GLU A 124 -19.98 -8.23 -14.43
CA GLU A 124 -19.51 -9.20 -15.41
C GLU A 124 -20.29 -10.52 -15.32
N PRO A 125 -20.66 -11.12 -16.46
CA PRO A 125 -21.39 -12.37 -16.45
C PRO A 125 -20.52 -13.54 -15.98
N ILE A 126 -21.15 -14.49 -15.28
CA ILE A 126 -20.53 -15.79 -14.96
C ILE A 126 -20.01 -16.43 -16.25
N GLY A 127 -18.79 -16.96 -16.20
CA GLY A 127 -18.07 -17.54 -17.32
C GLY A 127 -17.13 -16.57 -18.05
N THR A 128 -17.12 -15.28 -17.68
CA THR A 128 -16.18 -14.29 -18.22
C THR A 128 -14.75 -14.72 -17.93
N ASP A 129 -13.89 -14.65 -18.95
CA ASP A 129 -12.46 -14.93 -18.82
C ASP A 129 -11.78 -13.83 -18.01
N MET A 130 -11.19 -14.19 -16.86
CA MET A 130 -10.51 -13.28 -15.95
C MET A 130 -8.97 -13.38 -16.05
N LEU A 131 -8.44 -14.06 -17.07
CA LEU A 131 -6.99 -14.20 -17.29
C LEU A 131 -6.29 -12.88 -17.62
N TYR A 132 -7.04 -11.81 -17.93
CA TYR A 132 -6.50 -10.46 -18.05
C TYR A 132 -6.05 -9.89 -16.69
N HIS A 133 -6.55 -10.43 -15.57
CA HIS A 133 -6.09 -10.06 -14.24
C HIS A 133 -4.75 -10.73 -13.91
N PRO A 134 -3.73 -9.95 -13.52
CA PRO A 134 -2.39 -10.48 -13.25
C PRO A 134 -2.35 -11.45 -12.06
N GLY A 135 -3.27 -11.31 -11.09
CA GLY A 135 -3.41 -12.25 -9.97
C GLY A 135 -3.82 -13.65 -10.42
N ALA A 136 -4.90 -13.76 -11.20
CA ALA A 136 -5.39 -15.02 -11.74
C ALA A 136 -4.33 -15.73 -12.60
N LEU A 137 -3.71 -14.99 -13.53
CA LEU A 137 -2.65 -15.51 -14.37
C LEU A 137 -1.42 -15.97 -13.55
N GLY A 138 -1.06 -15.21 -12.52
CA GLY A 138 0.06 -15.52 -11.63
C GLY A 138 -0.12 -16.84 -10.90
N VAL A 139 -1.30 -17.08 -10.33
CA VAL A 139 -1.63 -18.33 -9.62
C VAL A 139 -1.70 -19.51 -10.57
N LEU A 140 -2.37 -19.38 -11.72
CA LEU A 140 -2.49 -20.49 -12.67
C LEU A 140 -1.13 -20.89 -13.29
N ARG A 141 -0.20 -19.95 -13.41
CA ARG A 141 1.15 -20.22 -13.94
C ARG A 141 2.09 -20.80 -12.89
N THR A 142 2.09 -20.26 -11.67
CA THR A 142 3.04 -20.66 -10.62
C THR A 142 2.51 -21.79 -9.73
N GLY A 143 1.19 -21.94 -9.68
CA GLY A 143 0.49 -22.78 -8.74
C GLY A 143 0.68 -22.36 -7.28
N GLN A 144 1.06 -21.11 -7.01
CA GLN A 144 1.27 -20.55 -5.66
C GLN A 144 0.42 -19.30 -5.47
N SER A 145 0.22 -18.89 -4.21
CA SER A 145 -0.39 -17.61 -3.86
C SER A 145 0.39 -16.46 -4.52
N TYR A 146 -0.31 -15.48 -5.06
CA TYR A 146 0.27 -14.40 -5.85
C TYR A 146 -0.37 -13.06 -5.48
N ALA A 147 0.45 -12.06 -5.19
CA ALA A 147 0.04 -10.68 -5.04
C ALA A 147 0.42 -9.92 -6.31
N ALA A 148 -0.55 -9.28 -6.95
CA ALA A 148 -0.34 -8.48 -8.14
C ALA A 148 -0.77 -7.04 -7.92
N GLU A 149 0.06 -6.12 -8.38
CA GLU A 149 -0.35 -4.74 -8.63
C GLU A 149 -1.21 -4.73 -9.89
N LEU A 150 -2.42 -4.17 -9.84
CA LEU A 150 -3.17 -3.93 -11.06
C LEU A 150 -2.61 -2.67 -11.73
N PRO A 151 -2.46 -2.67 -13.06
CA PRO A 151 -2.10 -1.45 -13.78
C PRO A 151 -3.20 -0.41 -13.54
N ALA A 152 -2.80 0.77 -13.05
CA ALA A 152 -3.68 1.92 -12.97
C ALA A 152 -4.23 2.20 -14.38
N SER A 153 -5.51 1.93 -14.61
CA SER A 153 -6.14 2.36 -15.85
C SER A 153 -6.27 3.88 -15.82
N SER A 154 -6.32 4.52 -17.00
CA SER A 154 -6.35 5.99 -17.11
C SER A 154 -7.63 6.64 -16.52
N ASP A 155 -8.57 5.83 -16.06
CA ASP A 155 -9.74 6.24 -15.28
C ASP A 155 -9.53 5.73 -13.85
N LEU A 156 -9.69 6.61 -12.85
CA LEU A 156 -9.40 6.40 -11.41
C LEU A 156 -10.19 5.24 -10.73
N GLN A 157 -10.86 4.38 -11.50
CA GLN A 157 -11.86 3.39 -11.09
C GLN A 157 -11.31 1.96 -10.94
N THR A 158 -10.02 1.76 -10.63
CA THR A 158 -9.44 0.40 -10.60
C THR A 158 -8.94 -0.02 -9.22
N PRO A 159 -9.09 -1.32 -8.86
CA PRO A 159 -8.58 -1.87 -7.62
C PRO A 159 -7.07 -1.62 -7.49
N LEU A 160 -6.63 -1.27 -6.28
CA LEU A 160 -5.24 -0.92 -6.00
C LEU A 160 -4.32 -2.14 -5.92
N ALA A 161 -4.88 -3.29 -5.54
CA ALA A 161 -4.14 -4.54 -5.40
C ALA A 161 -5.07 -5.75 -5.59
N CYS A 162 -4.52 -6.82 -6.15
CA CYS A 162 -5.16 -8.11 -6.32
C CYS A 162 -4.34 -9.16 -5.58
N LEU A 163 -4.98 -9.87 -4.66
CA LEU A 163 -4.43 -11.07 -4.03
C LEU A 163 -5.14 -12.28 -4.60
N ALA A 164 -4.39 -13.29 -5.01
CA ALA A 164 -4.94 -14.50 -5.57
C ALA A 164 -4.30 -15.73 -4.93
N VAL A 165 -5.11 -16.73 -4.62
CA VAL A 165 -4.66 -18.00 -4.01
C VAL A 165 -5.23 -19.19 -4.77
N PRO A 166 -4.46 -20.27 -4.95
CA PRO A 166 -4.95 -21.47 -5.60
C PRO A 166 -5.89 -22.25 -4.68
N ILE A 167 -7.07 -22.61 -5.19
CA ILE A 167 -7.91 -23.63 -4.56
C ILE A 167 -7.45 -24.98 -5.08
N ARG A 168 -7.08 -25.88 -4.17
CA ARG A 168 -6.57 -27.21 -4.52
C ARG A 168 -7.61 -28.29 -4.28
N SER A 169 -7.78 -29.16 -5.28
CA SER A 169 -8.52 -30.42 -5.14
C SER A 169 -7.85 -31.35 -4.12
N LYS A 170 -8.54 -32.42 -3.71
CA LYS A 170 -7.99 -33.49 -2.87
C LYS A 170 -6.77 -34.18 -3.53
N SER A 171 -6.66 -34.13 -4.86
CA SER A 171 -5.51 -34.63 -5.62
C SER A 171 -4.29 -33.71 -5.57
N GLY A 172 -4.43 -32.47 -5.08
CA GLY A 172 -3.38 -31.45 -5.08
C GLY A 172 -3.36 -30.55 -6.32
N ASP A 173 -4.16 -30.88 -7.34
CA ASP A 173 -4.32 -30.08 -8.56
C ASP A 173 -5.10 -28.79 -8.30
N ILE A 174 -4.87 -27.76 -9.12
CA ILE A 174 -5.59 -26.49 -9.04
C ILE A 174 -7.02 -26.71 -9.55
N ALA A 175 -7.98 -26.67 -8.63
CA ALA A 175 -9.42 -26.76 -8.94
C ALA A 175 -10.00 -25.40 -9.35
N GLY A 176 -9.41 -24.30 -8.84
CA GLY A 176 -9.83 -22.95 -9.12
C GLY A 176 -8.89 -21.93 -8.49
N VAL A 177 -9.25 -20.65 -8.60
CA VAL A 177 -8.51 -19.54 -8.00
C VAL A 177 -9.47 -18.69 -7.19
N LEU A 178 -9.11 -18.42 -5.94
CA LEU A 178 -9.79 -17.43 -5.12
C LEU A 178 -9.02 -16.13 -5.21
N MET A 179 -9.70 -15.06 -5.59
CA MET A 179 -9.12 -13.75 -5.82
C MET A 179 -9.80 -12.73 -4.91
N ALA A 180 -9.05 -11.77 -4.39
CA ALA A 180 -9.57 -10.63 -3.67
C ALA A 180 -8.93 -9.36 -4.21
N GLU A 181 -9.77 -8.43 -4.62
CA GLU A 181 -9.38 -7.14 -5.15
C GLU A 181 -9.79 -6.05 -4.17
N PHE A 182 -8.86 -5.14 -3.89
CA PHE A 182 -9.11 -4.02 -2.99
C PHE A 182 -9.50 -2.78 -3.79
N ASP A 183 -10.78 -2.45 -3.78
CA ASP A 183 -11.33 -1.26 -4.41
C ASP A 183 -11.63 -0.19 -3.35
N PRO A 184 -10.86 0.91 -3.29
CA PRO A 184 -11.09 1.99 -2.34
C PRO A 184 -12.40 2.77 -2.59
N GLU A 185 -13.04 2.66 -3.76
CA GLU A 185 -14.34 3.31 -4.04
C GLU A 185 -15.55 2.40 -3.78
N ALA A 186 -15.32 1.16 -3.32
CA ALA A 186 -16.41 0.29 -2.88
C ALA A 186 -17.29 1.02 -1.84
N PRO A 187 -18.62 0.81 -1.86
CA PRO A 187 -19.60 1.63 -1.13
C PRO A 187 -19.42 1.72 0.40
N GLY A 188 -18.45 1.00 0.99
CA GLY A 188 -18.03 1.12 2.39
C GLY A 188 -17.03 2.23 2.70
N PHE A 189 -16.48 2.96 1.71
CA PHE A 189 -15.48 4.02 1.93
C PHE A 189 -16.07 5.44 2.12
N HIS A 190 -17.40 5.58 2.09
CA HIS A 190 -18.03 6.84 2.48
C HIS A 190 -17.94 7.03 4.01
N LEU A 191 -16.88 7.71 4.45
CA LEU A 191 -16.79 8.30 5.78
C LEU A 191 -18.02 9.19 6.00
N GLN A 192 -18.93 8.75 6.86
CA GLN A 192 -19.89 9.64 7.54
C GLN A 192 -19.23 10.29 8.75
#